data_AF-A0A1Y0BZI9-F1
#
_entry.id   AF-A0A1Y0BZI9-F1
#
_cell.length_a   1.000
_cell.length_b   1.000
_cell.length_c   1.000
_cell.angle_alpha   90.00
_cell.angle_beta   90.00
_cell.angle_gamma   90.00
#
_symmetry.space_group_name_H-M   'P 1'
#
loop_
_entity.id
_entity.type
_entity.pdbx_description
1 polymer ?
#
loop_
_entity_poly.entity_id
_entity_poly.type
_entity_poly.pdbx_seq_one_letter_code
_entity_poly.pdbx_strand_id
1 'polypeptide(L)'
;MVHNGECRPNPIWSEIEEILINHPRTRYAKVLLGMRRGLTDAEMSEEAIRAGEPINAESVAQVRRLVRLSLDDQLAPAPSDAAEQAGLYRELLNYRCSPQLTQHINTKLAKLRERDSKIPLTPLGQVHLGANDPAKPGKSERLCSECYMVHAGECP
;
A
#
# COMPACT_ATOMS: atom_id res chain seq x y z
N MET A 1 -19.30 34.11 -14.19
CA MET A 1 -18.70 33.16 -15.15
C MET A 1 -17.62 32.40 -14.40
N VAL A 2 -17.96 31.23 -13.87
CA VAL A 2 -17.01 30.38 -13.14
C VAL A 2 -16.37 29.46 -14.17
N HIS A 3 -15.05 29.54 -14.31
CA HIS A 3 -14.30 28.58 -15.11
C HIS A 3 -14.45 27.20 -14.48
N ASN A 4 -15.34 26.38 -15.04
CA ASN A 4 -15.30 24.93 -14.90
C ASN A 4 -14.02 24.46 -15.62
N GLY A 5 -12.89 24.57 -14.93
CA GLY A 5 -11.69 23.84 -15.29
C GLY A 5 -12.02 22.37 -15.10
N GLU A 6 -12.24 21.66 -16.20
CA GLU A 6 -12.22 20.21 -16.23
C GLU A 6 -10.88 19.78 -15.62
N CYS A 7 -10.92 19.43 -14.33
CA CYS A 7 -9.77 18.92 -13.61
C CYS A 7 -9.50 17.53 -14.19
N ARG A 8 -8.74 17.48 -15.30
CA ARG A 8 -8.29 16.20 -15.85
C ARG A 8 -7.66 15.43 -14.70
N PRO A 9 -8.14 14.22 -14.38
CA PRO A 9 -7.53 13.41 -13.34
C PRO A 9 -6.05 13.29 -13.66
N ASN A 10 -5.18 13.65 -12.71
CA ASN A 10 -3.76 13.44 -12.88
C ASN A 10 -3.55 11.94 -13.11
N PRO A 11 -2.95 11.52 -14.25
CA PRO A 11 -2.86 10.11 -14.60
C PRO A 11 -2.13 9.28 -13.53
N ILE A 12 -1.19 9.89 -12.81
CA ILE A 12 -0.51 9.27 -11.68
C ILE A 12 -1.49 8.97 -10.54
N TRP A 13 -2.36 9.92 -10.21
CA TRP A 13 -3.33 9.76 -9.12
C TRP A 13 -4.37 8.70 -9.48
N SER A 14 -4.89 8.74 -10.70
CA SER A 14 -5.81 7.72 -11.19
C SER A 14 -5.20 6.32 -11.12
N GLU A 15 -3.92 6.17 -11.48
CA GLU A 15 -3.24 4.88 -11.38
C GLU A 15 -3.02 4.44 -9.93
N ILE A 16 -2.65 5.35 -9.02
CA ILE A 16 -2.54 5.04 -7.58
C ILE A 16 -3.89 4.58 -7.02
N GLU A 17 -4.96 5.30 -7.33
CA GLU A 17 -6.31 4.95 -6.89
C GLU A 17 -6.74 3.60 -7.47
N GLU A 18 -6.50 3.36 -8.76
CA GLU A 18 -6.82 2.09 -9.43
C GLU A 18 -6.09 0.92 -8.78
N ILE A 19 -4.79 1.04 -8.52
CA ILE A 19 -4.01 0.01 -7.82
C ILE A 19 -4.62 -0.25 -6.44
N LEU A 20 -4.86 0.80 -5.64
CA LEU A 20 -5.41 0.62 -4.29
C LEU A 20 -6.82 -0.01 -4.31
N ILE A 21 -7.69 0.38 -5.24
CA ILE A 21 -9.04 -0.18 -5.39
C ILE A 21 -8.98 -1.66 -5.78
N ASN A 22 -8.06 -2.04 -6.66
CA ASN A 22 -7.86 -3.42 -7.09
C ASN A 22 -7.20 -4.30 -6.00
N HIS A 23 -6.63 -3.67 -4.96
CA HIS A 23 -5.98 -4.34 -3.84
C HIS A 23 -6.57 -3.89 -2.49
N PRO A 24 -7.87 -4.12 -2.24
CA PRO A 24 -8.64 -3.51 -1.13
C PRO A 24 -8.27 -4.02 0.27
N ARG A 25 -7.32 -4.94 0.39
CA ARG A 25 -6.92 -5.54 1.68
C ARG A 25 -6.00 -4.64 2.48
N THR A 26 -5.28 -3.74 1.82
CA THR A 26 -4.28 -2.91 2.48
C THR A 26 -4.94 -1.78 3.25
N ARG A 27 -4.26 -1.27 4.28
CA ARG A 27 -4.79 -0.18 5.11
C ARG A 27 -5.05 1.09 4.29
N TYR A 28 -4.19 1.39 3.31
CA TYR A 28 -4.36 2.56 2.45
C TYR A 28 -5.56 2.41 1.52
N ALA A 29 -5.76 1.20 0.97
CA ALA A 29 -6.92 0.93 0.13
C ALA A 29 -8.25 1.01 0.91
N LYS A 30 -8.31 0.43 2.11
CA LYS A 30 -9.49 0.50 2.99
C LYS A 30 -9.86 1.95 3.31
N VAL A 31 -8.88 2.75 3.67
CA VAL A 31 -9.09 4.19 3.95
C VAL A 31 -9.48 4.96 2.69
N LEU A 32 -8.84 4.72 1.54
CA LEU A 32 -9.24 5.34 0.27
C LEU A 32 -10.70 5.01 -0.08
N LEU A 33 -11.11 3.75 0.05
CA LEU A 33 -12.49 3.33 -0.23
C LEU A 33 -13.49 4.00 0.71
N GLY A 34 -13.18 4.10 2.01
CA GLY A 34 -14.02 4.85 2.93
C GLY A 34 -14.07 6.35 2.60
N MET A 35 -12.97 6.95 2.15
CA MET A 35 -12.92 8.36 1.75
C MET A 35 -13.84 8.61 0.56
N ARG A 36 -13.83 7.71 -0.43
CA ARG A 36 -14.73 7.78 -1.60
C ARG A 36 -16.20 7.60 -1.23
N ARG A 37 -16.48 6.83 -0.17
CA ARG A 37 -17.83 6.67 0.41
C ARG A 37 -18.25 7.83 1.31
N GLY A 38 -17.37 8.81 1.56
CA GLY A 38 -17.66 9.96 2.43
C GLY A 38 -17.63 9.65 3.92
N LEU A 39 -17.03 8.52 4.34
CA LEU A 39 -16.99 8.12 5.74
C LEU A 39 -16.02 8.98 6.55
N THR A 40 -16.40 9.24 7.80
CA THR A 40 -15.55 9.80 8.86
C THR A 40 -14.57 8.76 9.40
N ASP A 41 -13.58 9.20 10.16
CA ASP A 41 -12.56 8.31 10.75
C ASP A 41 -13.19 7.33 11.77
N ALA A 42 -14.19 7.80 12.51
CA ALA A 42 -14.97 6.98 13.44
C ALA A 42 -15.77 5.89 12.71
N GLU A 43 -16.48 6.25 11.64
CA GLU A 43 -17.27 5.28 10.87
C GLU A 43 -16.40 4.20 10.22
N MET A 44 -15.26 4.58 9.65
CA MET A 44 -14.29 3.60 9.13
C MET A 44 -13.72 2.70 10.23
N SER A 45 -13.43 3.25 11.42
CA SER A 45 -12.96 2.48 12.57
C SER A 45 -14.02 1.46 13.01
N GLU A 46 -15.29 1.87 13.08
CA GLU A 46 -16.41 0.97 13.39
C GLU A 46 -16.60 -0.12 12.34
N GLU A 47 -16.49 0.21 11.05
CA GLU A 47 -16.56 -0.77 9.96
C GLU A 47 -15.44 -1.81 10.06
N ALA A 48 -14.23 -1.38 10.40
CA ALA A 48 -13.09 -2.26 10.57
C ALA A 48 -13.28 -3.20 11.79
N ILE A 49 -13.85 -2.70 12.89
CA ILE A 49 -14.25 -3.52 14.04
C ILE A 49 -15.28 -4.58 13.62
N ARG A 50 -16.32 -4.18 12.87
CA ARG A 50 -17.33 -5.11 12.34
C ARG A 50 -16.74 -6.15 11.38
N ALA A 51 -15.68 -5.80 10.66
CA ALA A 51 -14.96 -6.69 9.76
C ALA A 51 -13.94 -7.60 10.45
N GLY A 52 -13.79 -7.53 11.78
CA GLY A 52 -12.83 -8.35 12.54
C GLY A 52 -11.39 -7.85 12.46
N GLU A 53 -11.19 -6.60 12.05
CA GLU A 53 -9.88 -5.96 11.91
C GLU A 53 -9.85 -4.64 12.70
N PRO A 54 -9.88 -4.69 14.04
CA PRO A 54 -10.02 -3.48 14.85
C PRO A 54 -8.85 -2.51 14.64
N ILE A 55 -9.17 -1.29 14.22
CA ILE A 55 -8.26 -0.16 14.12
C ILE A 55 -8.93 1.05 14.74
N ASN A 56 -8.19 1.86 15.51
CA ASN A 56 -8.74 3.06 16.14
C ASN A 56 -8.87 4.21 15.13
N ALA A 57 -9.77 5.15 15.42
CA ALA A 57 -10.04 6.30 14.55
C ALA A 57 -8.82 7.22 14.34
N GLU A 58 -7.91 7.31 15.31
CA GLU A 58 -6.67 8.09 15.17
C GLU A 58 -5.74 7.50 14.11
N SER A 59 -5.58 6.18 14.09
CA SER A 59 -4.80 5.47 13.07
C SER A 59 -5.44 5.62 11.70
N VAL A 60 -6.78 5.59 11.62
CA VAL A 60 -7.52 5.88 10.39
C VAL A 60 -7.24 7.32 9.91
N ALA A 61 -7.30 8.30 10.80
CA ALA A 61 -7.04 9.71 10.48
C ALA A 61 -5.61 9.91 9.97
N GLN A 62 -4.63 9.24 10.59
CA GLN A 62 -3.25 9.24 10.15
C GLN A 62 -3.10 8.69 8.73
N VAL A 63 -3.65 7.49 8.46
CA VAL A 63 -3.62 6.89 7.12
C VAL A 63 -4.36 7.77 6.11
N ARG A 64 -5.50 8.36 6.47
CA ARG A 64 -6.25 9.29 5.62
C ARG A 64 -5.38 10.49 5.22
N ARG A 65 -4.64 11.05 6.19
CA ARG A 65 -3.72 12.15 5.94
C ARG A 65 -2.60 11.75 4.97
N LEU A 66 -2.02 10.56 5.12
CA LEU A 66 -0.98 10.07 4.21
C LEU A 66 -1.49 9.83 2.79
N VAL A 67 -2.69 9.25 2.66
CA VAL A 67 -3.34 9.06 1.35
C VAL A 67 -3.58 10.42 0.69
N ARG A 68 -4.13 11.40 1.42
CA ARG A 68 -4.31 12.77 0.90
C ARG A 68 -3.01 13.41 0.49
N LEU A 69 -1.97 13.39 1.33
CA LEU A 69 -0.66 13.94 0.98
C LEU A 69 -0.10 13.33 -0.30
N SER A 70 -0.19 12.01 -0.47
CA SER A 70 0.29 11.34 -1.68
C SER A 70 -0.55 11.68 -2.92
N LEU A 71 -1.88 11.78 -2.78
CA LEU A 71 -2.76 12.21 -3.85
C LEU A 71 -2.64 13.71 -4.17
N ASP A 72 -2.23 14.55 -3.24
CA ASP A 72 -1.98 15.99 -3.46
C ASP A 72 -0.54 16.28 -3.93
N ASP A 73 0.24 15.23 -4.22
CA ASP A 73 1.67 15.31 -4.57
C ASP A 73 2.58 15.91 -3.48
N GLN A 74 2.10 15.97 -2.24
CA GLN A 74 2.79 16.55 -1.09
C GLN A 74 3.60 15.50 -0.32
N LEU A 75 4.67 15.94 0.33
CA LEU A 75 5.52 15.08 1.15
C LEU A 75 5.31 15.39 2.63
N ALA A 76 5.20 14.34 3.45
CA ALA A 76 4.96 14.46 4.87
C ALA A 76 6.07 15.25 5.60
N PRO A 77 5.72 16.23 6.44
CA PRO A 77 6.70 17.19 6.99
C PRO A 77 7.57 16.60 8.09
N ALA A 78 7.02 15.70 8.92
CA ALA A 78 7.74 15.08 10.02
C ALA A 78 8.44 13.77 9.58
N PRO A 79 9.61 13.41 10.16
CA PRO A 79 10.29 12.16 9.82
C PRO A 79 9.45 10.90 10.06
N SER A 80 8.69 10.84 11.16
CA SER A 80 7.77 9.72 11.45
C SER A 80 6.73 9.55 10.35
N ASP A 81 6.09 10.65 9.95
CA ASP A 81 5.09 10.65 8.88
C ASP A 81 5.73 10.33 7.52
N ALA A 82 6.98 10.72 7.31
CA ALA A 82 7.72 10.42 6.08
C ALA A 82 7.99 8.91 5.94
N ALA A 83 8.35 8.24 7.03
CA ALA A 83 8.52 6.78 7.04
C ALA A 83 7.19 6.06 6.75
N GLU A 84 6.07 6.57 7.30
CA GLU A 84 4.76 6.00 7.01
C GLU A 84 4.28 6.29 5.58
N GLN A 85 4.49 7.50 5.07
CA GLN A 85 4.19 7.83 3.67
C GLN A 85 5.02 6.98 2.71
N ALA A 86 6.29 6.73 3.04
CA ALA A 86 7.12 5.81 2.28
C ALA A 86 6.53 4.39 2.28
N GLY A 87 5.85 3.97 3.35
CA GLY A 87 5.10 2.72 3.39
C GLY A 87 4.06 2.60 2.26
N LEU A 88 3.30 3.67 1.95
CA LEU A 88 2.35 3.69 0.83
C LEU A 88 3.07 3.53 -0.50
N TYR A 89 4.12 4.30 -0.74
CA TYR A 89 4.88 4.22 -1.99
C TYR A 89 5.55 2.86 -2.19
N ARG A 90 6.12 2.30 -1.12
CA ARG A 90 6.71 0.96 -1.14
C ARG A 90 5.67 -0.13 -1.32
N GLU A 91 4.45 0.06 -0.83
CA GLU A 91 3.32 -0.81 -1.10
C GLU A 91 2.98 -0.83 -2.60
N LEU A 92 2.85 0.35 -3.22
CA LEU A 92 2.57 0.48 -4.65
C LEU A 92 3.60 -0.24 -5.53
N LEU A 93 4.88 -0.21 -5.15
CA LEU A 93 5.96 -0.93 -5.85
C LEU A 93 5.82 -2.47 -5.82
N ASN A 94 4.90 -3.05 -5.04
CA ASN A 94 4.60 -4.48 -5.12
C ASN A 94 3.68 -4.84 -6.29
N TYR A 95 3.06 -3.85 -6.94
CA TYR A 95 2.11 -4.03 -8.02
C TYR A 95 2.68 -3.55 -9.36
N ARG A 96 1.99 -3.90 -10.45
CA ARG A 96 2.38 -3.43 -11.78
C ARG A 96 2.11 -1.92 -11.88
N CYS A 97 3.18 -1.15 -11.96
CA CYS A 97 3.13 0.29 -12.19
C CYS A 97 3.53 0.61 -13.63
N SER A 98 2.99 1.69 -14.17
CA SER A 98 3.46 2.33 -15.39
C SER A 98 4.88 2.86 -15.17
N PRO A 99 5.66 3.08 -16.24
CA PRO A 99 6.97 3.72 -16.13
C PRO A 99 6.90 5.09 -15.45
N GLN A 100 5.82 5.83 -15.69
CA GLN A 100 5.58 7.16 -15.14
C GLN A 100 5.30 7.10 -13.63
N LEU A 101 4.43 6.18 -13.20
CA LEU A 101 4.19 5.95 -11.77
C LEU A 101 5.44 5.44 -11.06
N THR A 102 6.19 4.53 -11.68
CA THR A 102 7.45 4.03 -11.11
C THR A 102 8.45 5.17 -10.90
N GLN A 103 8.64 6.04 -11.89
CA GLN A 103 9.52 7.20 -11.78
C GLN A 103 9.04 8.18 -10.70
N HIS A 104 7.72 8.42 -10.64
CA HIS A 104 7.11 9.24 -9.62
C HIS A 104 7.38 8.69 -8.22
N ILE A 105 7.08 7.41 -7.98
CA ILE A 105 7.29 6.73 -6.69
C ILE A 105 8.77 6.81 -6.29
N ASN A 106 9.70 6.47 -7.19
CA ASN A 106 11.13 6.51 -6.90
C ASN A 106 11.61 7.91 -6.53
N THR A 107 11.09 8.93 -7.21
CA THR A 107 11.40 10.34 -6.91
C THR A 107 10.89 10.73 -5.53
N LYS A 108 9.66 10.34 -5.16
CA LYS A 108 9.10 10.63 -3.84
C LYS A 108 9.82 9.88 -2.73
N LEU A 109 10.14 8.60 -2.92
CA LEU A 109 10.93 7.82 -1.97
C LEU A 109 12.33 8.41 -1.75
N ALA A 110 13.00 8.87 -2.81
CA ALA A 110 14.29 9.55 -2.68
C ALA A 110 14.19 10.81 -1.81
N LYS A 111 13.18 11.66 -2.06
CA LYS A 111 12.94 12.88 -1.26
C LYS A 111 12.52 12.59 0.19
N LEU A 112 11.78 11.51 0.43
CA LEU A 112 11.45 11.09 1.79
C LEU A 112 12.71 10.59 2.52
N ARG A 113 13.59 9.86 1.82
CA ARG A 113 14.86 9.38 2.39
C ARG A 113 15.83 10.48 2.75
N GLU A 114 15.76 11.64 2.09
CA GLU A 114 16.50 12.84 2.52
C GLU A 114 16.07 13.34 3.91
N ARG A 115 14.84 13.02 4.34
CA ARG A 115 14.29 13.39 5.66
C ARG A 115 14.50 12.32 6.71
N ASP A 116 14.42 11.05 6.30
CA ASP A 116 14.76 9.91 7.14
C ASP A 116 15.60 8.91 6.33
N SER A 117 16.90 8.87 6.63
CA SER A 117 17.86 8.03 5.93
C SER A 117 17.61 6.53 6.09
N LYS A 118 16.76 6.11 7.04
CA LYS A 118 16.40 4.72 7.28
C LYS A 118 15.32 4.20 6.32
N ILE A 119 14.68 5.07 5.54
CA ILE A 119 13.62 4.69 4.62
C ILE A 119 14.17 3.79 3.51
N PRO A 120 13.69 2.53 3.37
CA PRO A 120 14.07 1.67 2.27
C PRO A 120 13.47 2.17 0.95
N LEU A 121 14.24 2.08 -0.13
CA LEU A 121 13.75 2.37 -1.49
C LEU A 121 13.16 1.14 -2.20
N THR A 122 13.16 0.00 -1.53
CA THR A 122 12.68 -1.27 -2.07
C THR A 122 11.18 -1.47 -1.79
N PRO A 123 10.49 -2.31 -2.58
CA PRO A 123 9.10 -2.67 -2.31
C PRO A 123 8.90 -3.15 -0.87
N LEU A 124 7.69 -2.97 -0.34
CA LEU A 124 7.37 -3.37 1.03
C LEU A 124 7.50 -4.88 1.22
N GLY A 125 7.20 -5.66 0.18
CA GLY A 125 7.11 -7.13 0.22
C GLY A 125 5.69 -7.59 0.53
N GLN A 126 5.29 -8.71 -0.08
CA GLN A 126 3.93 -9.27 0.00
C GLN A 126 3.47 -9.54 1.45
N VAL A 127 4.40 -9.94 2.33
CA VAL A 127 4.13 -10.30 3.74
C VAL A 127 3.58 -9.13 4.57
N HIS A 128 3.70 -7.90 4.08
CA HIS A 128 3.29 -6.69 4.78
C HIS A 128 2.05 -6.02 4.16
N LEU A 129 1.39 -6.67 3.19
CA LEU A 129 0.21 -6.15 2.49
C LEU A 129 -1.10 -6.52 3.22
N GLY A 130 -1.30 -5.92 4.39
CA GLY A 130 -2.57 -6.04 5.14
C GLY A 130 -2.71 -7.34 5.96
N ALA A 131 -3.72 -7.37 6.81
CA ALA A 131 -4.01 -8.52 7.67
C ALA A 131 -4.65 -9.64 6.82
N ASN A 132 -4.09 -10.85 6.93
CA ASN A 132 -4.57 -12.09 6.31
C ASN A 132 -4.26 -12.27 4.81
N ASP A 133 -2.99 -12.24 4.43
CA ASP A 133 -2.58 -13.29 3.50
C ASP A 133 -2.82 -14.63 4.21
N PRO A 134 -3.52 -15.62 3.61
CA PRO A 134 -3.36 -16.98 4.09
C PRO A 134 -1.85 -17.20 4.15
N ALA A 135 -1.35 -17.65 5.31
CA ALA A 135 0.05 -18.00 5.47
C ALA A 135 0.49 -18.67 4.17
N LYS A 136 1.53 -18.11 3.51
CA LYS A 136 2.10 -18.67 2.29
C LYS A 136 1.96 -20.19 2.40
N PRO A 137 1.41 -20.92 1.41
CA PRO A 137 1.52 -22.37 1.45
C PRO A 137 3.02 -22.61 1.66
N GLY A 138 3.37 -23.09 2.85
CA GLY A 138 4.76 -23.27 3.26
C GLY A 138 5.40 -24.02 2.12
N LYS A 139 6.51 -23.48 1.58
CA LYS A 139 7.22 -24.00 0.40
C LYS A 139 6.86 -25.46 0.24
N SER A 140 6.00 -25.79 -0.72
CA SER A 140 5.63 -27.19 -0.94
C SER A 140 6.95 -27.87 -1.18
N GLU A 141 7.44 -28.61 -0.19
CA GLU A 141 8.67 -29.36 -0.33
C GLU A 141 8.39 -30.27 -1.53
N ARG A 142 9.13 -30.02 -2.62
CA ARG A 142 8.89 -30.76 -3.85
C ARG A 142 9.25 -32.20 -3.52
N LEU A 143 8.22 -33.01 -3.28
CA LEU A 143 8.37 -34.45 -3.18
C LEU A 143 8.91 -34.92 -4.53
N CYS A 144 9.95 -35.75 -4.50
CA CYS A 144 10.44 -36.38 -5.71
C CYS A 144 9.33 -37.26 -6.30
N SER A 145 9.13 -37.21 -7.62
CA SER A 145 8.12 -38.02 -8.30
C SER A 145 8.41 -39.52 -8.29
N GLU A 146 9.64 -39.91 -7.96
CA GLU A 146 10.08 -41.31 -7.95
C GLU A 146 9.89 -41.96 -6.57
N CYS A 147 10.27 -41.29 -5.48
CA CYS A 147 10.24 -41.86 -4.13
C CYS A 147 9.24 -41.19 -3.19
N TYR A 148 8.56 -40.12 -3.64
CA TYR A 148 7.60 -39.34 -2.85
C TYR A 148 8.16 -38.80 -1.52
N MET A 149 9.48 -38.65 -1.39
CA MET A 149 10.17 -38.04 -0.25
C MET A 149 10.83 -36.71 -0.63
N VAL A 150 11.11 -35.87 0.36
CA VAL A 150 11.81 -34.60 0.19
C VAL A 150 13.32 -34.84 0.20
N HIS A 151 13.97 -34.70 -0.95
CA HIS A 151 15.43 -34.77 -1.06
C HIS A 151 15.94 -33.88 -2.20
N ALA A 152 17.23 -33.52 -2.17
CA ALA A 152 17.86 -32.62 -3.14
C ALA A 152 18.24 -33.30 -4.47
N GLY A 153 17.45 -34.27 -4.93
CA GLY A 153 17.70 -35.01 -6.18
C GLY A 153 18.53 -36.29 -6.03
N GLU A 154 19.00 -36.63 -4.83
CA GLU A 154 19.62 -37.93 -4.52
C GLU A 154 18.54 -38.95 -4.15
N CYS A 155 17.98 -39.65 -5.14
CA CYS A 155 17.10 -40.78 -4.89
C CYS A 155 17.96 -42.01 -4.50
N PRO A 156 17.71 -42.66 -3.35
CA PRO A 156 18.31 -43.96 -3.03
C PRO A 156 17.76 -45.08 -3.89
#